data_AF-A0A928VJA1-F1
#
_entry.id   AF-A0A928VJA1-F1
#
_cell.length_a   1.000
_cell.length_b   1.000
_cell.length_c   1.000
_cell.angle_alpha   90.00
_cell.angle_beta   90.00
_cell.angle_gamma   90.00
#
_symmetry.space_group_name_H-M   'P 1'
#
loop_
_entity.id
_entity.type
_entity.pdbx_description
1 polymer ?
#
loop_
_entity_poly.entity_id
_entity_poly.type
_entity_poly.pdbx_seq_one_letter_code
_entity_poly.pdbx_strand_id
1 'polypeptide(L)'
;PGDGVVFDAGHPEAKEEGGRVYAVDRQNGKTILTFGRDQLNLRRISVGDLLWKTSDPDLDRQIRQTYAGDQPRFQRPINIEIHGEIGQGLIAIARDTTGHITRVESEMPLVEAHSKPLTTERLQEQLGRLGNTPFKLGKLENHLIDAAMIPVSELNRMRREIVDRLEQLRIQPKQWTLNETQSFTDLLPGRTPENQTPKLIILVRSLKQLETVLKTGIQTIYCEFEDPRSYRQAVELTRQSSDAEIWVAPPRITKPNEQWILEQVRRSNADGYLIRNYDHLKYFEQDRKIGDFSLNVANAITADYFKQFGLERLTASYDLNIEQLTHLIKNCPSDWFEITIHQHIPMFHMEHCVFCAFLSEGTDFTNCGRPCEKHEVKLRDRTGIEHILHADAGCRNTVFNGTAQTGAEFIHHLLQCGAQRFRLEFLSESNDQIVKTIDRYRQLLNGEITGMQLWKDLKLQNQLGVTRGTMS
;
A
#
# COMPACT_ATOMS: atom_id res chain seq x y z
N PRO A 1 19.90 -13.82 -30.59
CA PRO A 1 19.36 -14.87 -29.69
C PRO A 1 17.89 -14.56 -29.44
N GLY A 2 17.01 -15.55 -29.51
CA GLY A 2 15.58 -15.37 -29.27
C GLY A 2 15.20 -15.49 -27.79
N ASP A 3 13.95 -15.81 -27.55
CA ASP A 3 13.37 -15.94 -26.21
C ASP A 3 14.18 -16.88 -25.31
N GLY A 4 14.28 -16.54 -24.03
CA GLY A 4 14.75 -17.45 -22.99
C GLY A 4 13.60 -18.35 -22.54
N VAL A 5 13.87 -19.66 -22.44
CA VAL A 5 12.89 -20.64 -21.96
C VAL A 5 13.50 -21.55 -20.93
N VAL A 6 12.65 -22.12 -20.07
CA VAL A 6 13.01 -23.17 -19.11
C VAL A 6 12.04 -24.35 -19.23
N PHE A 7 12.59 -25.56 -19.10
CA PHE A 7 11.84 -26.80 -19.02
C PHE A 7 11.61 -27.14 -17.55
N ASP A 8 10.35 -27.07 -17.12
CA ASP A 8 9.89 -27.35 -15.78
C ASP A 8 9.42 -28.81 -15.70
N ALA A 9 10.17 -29.59 -14.94
CA ALA A 9 9.93 -31.01 -14.70
C ALA A 9 9.03 -31.27 -13.47
N GLY A 10 8.40 -30.23 -12.90
CA GLY A 10 7.57 -30.31 -11.69
C GLY A 10 8.34 -30.37 -10.37
N HIS A 11 9.64 -30.06 -10.40
CA HIS A 11 10.56 -30.12 -9.26
C HIS A 11 11.31 -28.79 -9.10
N PRO A 12 10.63 -27.71 -8.64
CA PRO A 12 11.20 -26.35 -8.58
C PRO A 12 12.41 -26.22 -7.65
N GLU A 13 12.60 -27.16 -6.72
CA GLU A 13 13.76 -27.27 -5.84
C GLU A 13 15.04 -27.76 -6.54
N ALA A 14 14.92 -28.36 -7.72
CA ALA A 14 16.04 -28.88 -8.50
C ALA A 14 16.51 -27.87 -9.56
N LYS A 15 17.76 -28.00 -10.02
CA LYS A 15 18.28 -27.15 -11.10
C LYS A 15 17.58 -27.47 -12.42
N GLU A 16 16.72 -26.58 -12.89
CA GLU A 16 16.04 -26.70 -14.18
C GLU A 16 16.99 -26.52 -15.37
N GLU A 17 16.63 -27.09 -16.52
CA GLU A 17 17.33 -26.88 -17.78
C GLU A 17 16.61 -25.79 -18.59
N GLY A 18 17.37 -24.86 -19.13
CA GLY A 18 16.82 -23.75 -19.91
C GLY A 18 17.87 -23.13 -20.81
N GLY A 19 17.41 -22.39 -21.80
CA GLY A 19 18.30 -21.81 -22.80
C GLY A 19 17.60 -20.79 -23.68
N ARG A 20 18.38 -20.14 -24.54
CA ARG A 20 17.86 -19.23 -25.56
C ARG A 20 17.43 -20.03 -26.78
N VAL A 21 16.22 -19.75 -27.28
CA VAL A 21 15.72 -20.29 -28.55
C VAL A 21 16.40 -19.57 -29.70
N TYR A 22 16.93 -20.32 -30.66
CA TYR A 22 17.61 -19.81 -31.86
C TYR A 22 16.72 -19.88 -33.09
N ALA A 23 15.88 -20.91 -33.19
CA ALA A 23 14.94 -21.06 -34.28
C ALA A 23 13.67 -21.76 -33.78
N VAL A 24 12.55 -21.43 -34.43
CA VAL A 24 11.24 -22.05 -34.22
C VAL A 24 10.75 -22.49 -35.59
N ASP A 25 10.57 -23.78 -35.78
CA ASP A 25 10.04 -24.35 -37.02
C ASP A 25 8.71 -25.07 -36.76
N ARG A 26 7.71 -24.84 -37.60
CA ARG A 26 6.38 -25.44 -37.46
C ARG A 26 6.17 -26.43 -38.60
N GLN A 27 6.23 -27.72 -38.29
CA GLN A 27 6.05 -28.80 -39.25
C GLN A 27 5.02 -29.81 -38.75
N ASN A 28 4.06 -30.19 -39.60
CA ASN A 28 3.10 -31.27 -39.35
C ASN A 28 2.39 -31.19 -37.98
N GLY A 29 1.95 -29.98 -37.58
CA GLY A 29 1.28 -29.75 -36.29
C GLY A 29 2.20 -29.76 -35.06
N LYS A 30 3.52 -29.88 -35.24
CA LYS A 30 4.53 -29.79 -34.18
C LYS A 30 5.32 -28.49 -34.31
N THR A 31 5.78 -27.97 -33.16
CA THR A 31 6.71 -26.84 -33.11
C THR A 31 8.06 -27.37 -32.62
N ILE A 32 9.09 -27.19 -33.44
CA ILE A 32 10.47 -27.59 -33.17
C ILE A 32 11.25 -26.35 -32.72
N LEU A 33 11.83 -26.41 -31.53
CA LEU A 33 12.68 -25.36 -30.98
C LEU A 33 14.14 -25.78 -31.11
N THR A 34 14.97 -24.88 -31.63
CA THR A 34 16.42 -25.09 -31.74
C THR A 34 17.15 -24.25 -30.72
N PHE A 35 18.18 -24.82 -30.10
CA PHE A 35 19.01 -24.19 -29.08
C PHE A 35 20.47 -24.14 -29.53
N GLY A 36 21.27 -23.26 -28.91
CA GLY A 36 22.71 -23.21 -29.15
C GLY A 36 23.40 -24.51 -28.74
N ARG A 37 24.53 -24.82 -29.39
CA ARG A 37 25.33 -26.02 -29.09
C ARG A 37 25.79 -26.01 -27.62
N ASP A 38 25.63 -27.13 -26.93
CA ASP A 38 25.99 -27.35 -25.52
C ASP A 38 25.31 -26.40 -24.52
N GLN A 39 24.23 -25.72 -24.92
CA GLN A 39 23.46 -24.83 -24.04
C GLN A 39 22.39 -25.55 -23.21
N LEU A 40 22.03 -26.78 -23.58
CA LEU A 40 20.91 -27.51 -23.00
C LEU A 40 21.28 -28.99 -22.86
N ASN A 41 21.14 -29.55 -21.66
CA ASN A 41 21.31 -30.99 -21.47
C ASN A 41 19.99 -31.73 -21.75
N LEU A 42 19.79 -32.13 -23.01
CA LEU A 42 18.59 -32.83 -23.47
C LEU A 42 18.27 -34.13 -22.71
N ARG A 43 19.26 -34.75 -22.04
CA ARG A 43 19.02 -35.97 -21.24
C ARG A 43 18.23 -35.71 -19.96
N ARG A 44 18.12 -34.45 -19.55
CA ARG A 44 17.38 -34.03 -18.35
C ARG A 44 15.98 -33.51 -18.68
N ILE A 45 15.58 -33.57 -19.95
CA ILE A 45 14.28 -33.10 -20.43
C ILE A 45 13.48 -34.30 -20.89
N SER A 46 12.23 -34.40 -20.42
CA SER A 46 11.32 -35.51 -20.69
C SER A 46 10.08 -35.04 -21.43
N VAL A 47 9.42 -35.98 -22.13
CA VAL A 47 8.10 -35.71 -22.71
C VAL A 47 7.11 -35.50 -21.58
N GLY A 48 6.47 -34.34 -21.56
CA GLY A 48 5.54 -33.92 -20.52
C GLY A 48 6.00 -32.71 -19.71
N ASP A 49 7.30 -32.39 -19.75
CA ASP A 49 7.84 -31.20 -19.09
C ASP A 49 7.18 -29.93 -19.66
N LEU A 50 6.85 -28.98 -18.78
CA LEU A 50 6.28 -27.70 -19.17
C LEU A 50 7.38 -26.78 -19.69
N LEU A 51 7.07 -26.02 -20.75
CA LEU A 51 7.99 -25.04 -21.31
C LEU A 51 7.51 -23.63 -20.97
N TRP A 52 8.27 -22.94 -20.13
CA TRP A 52 7.97 -21.57 -19.75
C TRP A 52 8.89 -20.58 -20.45
N LYS A 53 8.33 -19.46 -20.91
CA LYS A 53 9.10 -18.32 -21.41
C LYS A 53 9.58 -17.48 -20.22
N THR A 54 10.89 -17.40 -20.03
CA THR A 54 11.52 -16.75 -18.86
C THR A 54 12.16 -15.40 -19.21
N SER A 55 12.43 -15.14 -20.49
CA SER A 55 12.97 -13.85 -20.93
C SER A 55 12.54 -13.56 -22.36
N ASP A 56 12.19 -12.31 -22.62
CA ASP A 56 11.76 -11.80 -23.91
C ASP A 56 12.69 -10.64 -24.33
N PRO A 57 13.71 -10.90 -25.16
CA PRO A 57 14.63 -9.85 -25.59
C PRO A 57 13.95 -8.70 -26.36
N ASP A 58 12.79 -8.94 -26.97
CA ASP A 58 12.05 -7.90 -27.69
C ASP A 58 11.27 -7.03 -26.72
N LEU A 59 10.61 -7.62 -25.71
CA LEU A 59 10.01 -6.88 -24.60
C LEU A 59 11.08 -6.10 -23.82
N ASP A 60 12.21 -6.72 -23.50
CA ASP A 60 13.35 -6.05 -22.84
C ASP A 60 13.82 -4.85 -23.67
N ARG A 61 13.88 -5.00 -25.01
CA ARG A 61 14.24 -3.89 -25.91
C ARG A 61 13.17 -2.80 -25.91
N GLN A 62 11.89 -3.15 -25.94
CA GLN A 62 10.78 -2.19 -25.85
C GLN A 62 10.80 -1.43 -24.53
N ILE A 63 10.96 -2.14 -23.40
CA ILE A 63 11.07 -1.54 -22.07
C ILE A 63 12.29 -0.63 -22.01
N ARG A 64 13.47 -1.08 -22.48
CA ARG A 64 14.67 -0.25 -22.60
C ARG A 64 14.41 1.00 -23.41
N GLN A 65 13.72 0.91 -24.54
CA GLN A 65 13.36 2.08 -25.33
C GLN A 65 12.52 3.08 -24.52
N THR A 66 11.72 2.66 -23.55
CA THR A 66 10.90 3.58 -22.74
C THR A 66 11.70 4.52 -21.84
N TYR A 67 12.94 4.16 -21.48
CA TYR A 67 13.79 4.97 -20.58
C TYR A 67 15.21 5.26 -21.11
N ALA A 68 15.64 4.60 -22.19
CA ALA A 68 16.95 4.81 -22.79
C ALA A 68 16.95 5.98 -23.79
N GLY A 69 18.03 6.75 -23.78
CA GLY A 69 18.22 7.94 -24.62
C GLY A 69 17.70 9.22 -23.99
N ASP A 70 18.00 10.35 -24.64
CA ASP A 70 17.67 11.69 -24.12
C ASP A 70 16.31 12.20 -24.61
N GLN A 71 15.51 11.35 -25.28
CA GLN A 71 14.19 11.75 -25.77
C GLN A 71 13.18 11.88 -24.63
N PRO A 72 12.60 13.05 -24.39
CA PRO A 72 11.64 13.23 -23.32
C PRO A 72 10.34 12.48 -23.60
N ARG A 73 10.05 11.46 -22.79
CA ARG A 73 8.84 10.62 -22.91
C ARG A 73 7.63 11.19 -22.18
N PHE A 74 7.86 12.05 -21.19
CA PHE A 74 6.83 12.68 -20.39
C PHE A 74 6.99 14.20 -20.40
N GLN A 75 5.98 14.89 -20.93
CA GLN A 75 5.98 16.35 -21.01
C GLN A 75 5.16 16.99 -19.89
N ARG A 76 5.75 17.98 -19.23
CA ARG A 76 5.14 18.76 -18.15
C ARG A 76 4.68 20.12 -18.66
N PRO A 77 3.54 20.64 -18.20
CA PRO A 77 3.08 21.96 -18.63
C PRO A 77 4.03 23.06 -18.10
N ILE A 78 4.34 24.03 -18.95
CA ILE A 78 4.92 25.32 -18.57
C ILE A 78 3.96 26.44 -18.95
N ASN A 79 3.77 27.39 -18.04
CA ASN A 79 2.96 28.58 -18.31
C ASN A 79 3.87 29.71 -18.78
N ILE A 80 3.44 30.48 -19.77
CA ILE A 80 4.24 31.58 -20.34
C ILE A 80 3.43 32.88 -20.32
N GLU A 81 4.01 33.93 -19.74
CA GLU A 81 3.50 35.29 -19.75
C GLU A 81 4.34 36.14 -20.71
N ILE A 82 3.68 36.91 -21.58
CA ILE A 82 4.32 37.74 -22.59
C ILE A 82 4.00 39.22 -22.35
N HIS A 83 5.03 40.06 -22.29
CA HIS A 83 4.93 41.51 -22.07
C HIS A 83 5.76 42.26 -23.11
N GLY A 84 5.32 43.47 -23.46
CA GLY A 84 6.10 44.35 -24.32
C GLY A 84 5.25 45.46 -24.96
N GLU A 85 5.93 46.55 -25.28
CA GLU A 85 5.40 47.75 -25.94
C GLU A 85 6.22 48.03 -27.21
N ILE A 86 5.62 48.72 -28.19
CA ILE A 86 6.35 49.12 -29.40
C ILE A 86 7.55 50.00 -29.01
N GLY A 87 8.72 49.69 -29.58
CA GLY A 87 9.99 50.34 -29.25
C GLY A 87 10.76 49.69 -28.11
N GLN A 88 10.17 48.74 -27.37
CA GLN A 88 10.82 47.99 -26.29
C GLN A 88 11.01 46.51 -26.64
N GLY A 89 11.88 45.81 -25.90
CA GLY A 89 12.04 44.36 -26.04
C GLY A 89 10.79 43.59 -25.61
N LEU A 90 10.54 42.47 -26.29
CA LEU A 90 9.55 41.48 -25.88
C LEU A 90 10.11 40.69 -24.69
N ILE A 91 9.36 40.62 -23.60
CA ILE A 91 9.71 39.86 -22.40
C ILE A 91 8.81 38.63 -22.33
N ALA A 92 9.42 37.46 -22.20
CA ALA A 92 8.73 36.20 -21.94
C ALA A 92 9.14 35.64 -20.56
N ILE A 93 8.16 35.41 -19.70
CA ILE A 93 8.34 34.81 -18.38
C ILE A 93 7.72 33.42 -18.43
N ALA A 94 8.50 32.37 -18.21
CA ALA A 94 8.01 30.99 -18.20
C ALA A 94 8.15 30.36 -16.83
N ARG A 95 7.11 29.62 -16.40
CA ARG A 95 7.02 28.98 -15.09
C ARG A 95 6.65 27.51 -15.21
N ASP A 96 7.34 26.64 -14.48
CA ASP A 96 7.02 25.22 -14.41
C ASP A 96 6.15 24.86 -13.19
N THR A 97 5.64 23.63 -13.15
CA THR A 97 4.77 23.14 -12.05
C THR A 97 5.48 22.95 -10.71
N THR A 98 6.81 23.04 -10.69
CA THR A 98 7.63 22.91 -9.48
C THR A 98 8.10 24.26 -8.94
N GLY A 99 7.70 25.37 -9.57
CA GLY A 99 7.98 26.72 -9.12
C GLY A 99 9.22 27.37 -9.75
N HIS A 100 9.90 26.73 -10.70
CA HIS A 100 11.00 27.37 -11.42
C HIS A 100 10.47 28.45 -12.35
N ILE A 101 11.19 29.57 -12.43
CA ILE A 101 10.84 30.74 -13.25
C ILE A 101 12.05 31.12 -14.09
N THR A 102 11.84 31.37 -15.37
CA THR A 102 12.84 31.99 -16.24
C THR A 102 12.26 33.23 -16.91
N ARG A 103 13.09 34.26 -17.09
CA ARG A 103 12.79 35.48 -17.85
C ARG A 103 13.74 35.55 -19.03
N VAL A 104 13.19 35.65 -20.23
CA VAL A 104 13.94 35.82 -21.48
C VAL A 104 13.44 37.07 -22.19
N GLU A 105 14.36 37.86 -22.73
CA GLU A 105 14.08 39.12 -23.40
C GLU A 105 14.56 39.04 -24.85
N SER A 106 13.84 39.67 -25.77
CA SER A 106 14.25 39.73 -27.17
C SER A 106 15.47 40.62 -27.35
N GLU A 107 16.31 40.28 -28.33
CA GLU A 107 17.51 41.07 -28.67
C GLU A 107 17.17 42.31 -29.52
N MET A 108 15.92 42.44 -29.93
CA MET A 108 15.41 43.54 -30.76
C MET A 108 14.09 44.07 -30.23
N PRO A 109 13.80 45.36 -30.44
CA PRO A 109 12.54 45.95 -30.01
C PRO A 109 11.37 45.44 -30.86
N LEU A 110 10.19 45.46 -30.25
CA LEU A 110 8.92 45.31 -30.93
C LEU A 110 8.70 46.49 -31.87
N VAL A 111 8.25 46.20 -33.09
CA VAL A 111 7.90 47.22 -34.08
C VAL A 111 6.40 47.20 -34.36
N GLU A 112 5.85 48.29 -34.85
CA GLU A 112 4.46 48.34 -35.29
C GLU A 112 4.20 47.31 -36.41
N ALA A 113 3.13 46.54 -36.27
CA ALA A 113 2.81 45.47 -37.22
C ALA A 113 2.05 46.02 -38.44
N HIS A 114 2.77 46.27 -39.54
CA HIS A 114 2.12 46.59 -40.82
C HIS A 114 1.49 45.37 -41.51
N SER A 115 1.92 44.15 -41.15
CA SER A 115 1.26 42.90 -41.55
C SER A 115 1.49 41.81 -40.50
N LYS A 116 0.44 41.05 -40.16
CA LYS A 116 0.47 39.92 -39.22
C LYS A 116 0.98 40.30 -37.81
N PRO A 117 0.13 40.89 -36.94
CA PRO A 117 0.49 41.19 -35.55
C PRO A 117 0.78 39.92 -34.72
N LEU A 118 1.44 40.09 -33.58
CA LEU A 118 1.62 39.07 -32.55
C LEU A 118 0.33 38.86 -31.75
N THR A 119 -0.62 38.14 -32.33
CA THR A 119 -1.82 37.72 -31.60
C THR A 119 -1.50 36.62 -30.59
N THR A 120 -2.39 36.43 -29.62
CA THR A 120 -2.28 35.37 -28.61
C THR A 120 -2.18 33.99 -29.26
N GLU A 121 -2.95 33.73 -30.31
CA GLU A 121 -2.94 32.46 -31.04
C GLU A 121 -1.58 32.22 -31.71
N ARG A 122 -0.98 33.28 -32.26
CA ARG A 122 0.32 33.17 -32.91
C ARG A 122 1.45 32.96 -31.90
N LEU A 123 1.39 33.62 -30.74
CA LEU A 123 2.31 33.36 -29.64
C LEU A 123 2.18 31.92 -29.15
N GLN A 124 0.95 31.43 -28.99
CA GLN A 124 0.68 30.04 -28.61
C GLN A 124 1.23 29.04 -29.64
N GLU A 125 1.06 29.32 -30.93
CA GLU A 125 1.58 28.47 -32.00
C GLU A 125 3.11 28.44 -32.03
N GLN A 126 3.79 29.59 -31.85
CA GLN A 126 5.25 29.65 -31.96
C GLN A 126 5.96 29.17 -30.70
N LEU A 127 5.47 29.59 -29.52
CA LEU A 127 6.05 29.21 -28.22
C LEU A 127 5.61 27.81 -27.78
N GLY A 128 4.48 27.30 -28.29
CA GLY A 128 3.98 25.96 -28.01
C GLY A 128 4.68 24.83 -28.77
N ARG A 129 5.55 25.15 -29.73
CA ARG A 129 6.38 24.18 -30.47
C ARG A 129 7.56 23.68 -29.62
N LEU A 130 7.23 22.96 -28.54
CA LEU A 130 8.15 22.41 -27.54
C LEU A 130 8.43 20.91 -27.77
N GLY A 131 8.34 20.46 -29.02
CA GLY A 131 8.63 19.07 -29.40
C GLY A 131 10.07 18.69 -29.03
N ASN A 132 10.27 17.45 -28.60
CA ASN A 132 11.56 16.91 -28.11
C ASN A 132 12.10 17.57 -26.85
N THR A 133 11.29 18.36 -26.14
CA THR A 133 11.61 18.90 -24.81
C THR A 133 10.75 18.21 -23.75
N PRO A 134 11.14 18.20 -22.46
CA PRO A 134 10.32 17.68 -21.36
C PRO A 134 9.13 18.59 -21.03
N PHE A 135 8.85 19.59 -21.86
CA PHE A 135 7.80 20.57 -21.65
C PHE A 135 6.73 20.51 -22.73
N LYS A 136 5.51 20.86 -22.32
CA LYS A 136 4.40 21.23 -23.21
C LYS A 136 3.86 22.58 -22.76
N LEU A 137 3.24 23.32 -23.67
CA LEU A 137 2.62 24.59 -23.30
C LEU A 137 1.38 24.32 -22.45
N GLY A 138 1.35 24.92 -21.26
CA GLY A 138 0.17 25.00 -20.39
C GLY A 138 -0.65 26.23 -20.78
N LYS A 139 -0.70 27.23 -19.88
CA LYS A 139 -1.36 28.51 -20.10
C LYS A 139 -0.42 29.51 -20.78
N LEU A 140 -0.94 30.30 -21.72
CA LEU A 140 -0.24 31.47 -22.25
C LEU A 140 -1.04 32.74 -21.93
N GLU A 141 -0.40 33.71 -21.31
CA GLU A 141 -0.97 35.03 -21.02
C GLU A 141 -0.26 36.08 -21.88
N ASN A 142 -1.04 36.90 -22.58
CA ASN A 142 -0.54 37.91 -23.50
C ASN A 142 -0.92 39.30 -22.99
N HIS A 143 0.09 40.11 -22.63
CA HIS A 143 -0.03 41.46 -22.13
C HIS A 143 0.59 42.50 -23.07
N LEU A 144 0.62 42.22 -24.38
CA LEU A 144 1.01 43.21 -25.38
C LEU A 144 -0.06 44.31 -25.48
N ILE A 145 0.37 45.57 -25.43
CA ILE A 145 -0.53 46.74 -25.39
C ILE A 145 -0.91 47.22 -26.80
N ASP A 146 -0.13 46.85 -27.82
CA ASP A 146 -0.32 47.30 -29.21
C ASP A 146 -0.20 46.16 -30.24
N ALA A 147 -0.61 46.43 -31.48
CA ALA A 147 -0.37 45.55 -32.62
C ALA A 147 1.12 45.55 -32.99
N ALA A 148 1.91 44.81 -32.22
CA ALA A 148 3.35 44.69 -32.36
C ALA A 148 3.77 43.47 -33.19
N MET A 149 4.96 43.54 -33.77
CA MET A 149 5.58 42.48 -34.56
C MET A 149 7.02 42.27 -34.11
N ILE A 150 7.44 41.00 -34.10
CA ILE A 150 8.83 40.58 -34.01
C ILE A 150 9.09 39.44 -35.01
N PRO A 151 10.29 39.31 -35.58
CA PRO A 151 10.64 38.17 -36.41
C PRO A 151 10.39 36.82 -35.71
N VAL A 152 9.85 35.85 -36.44
CA VAL A 152 9.60 34.48 -35.93
C VAL A 152 10.91 33.80 -35.50
N SER A 153 12.04 34.13 -36.15
CA SER A 153 13.37 33.68 -35.73
C SER A 153 13.70 34.07 -34.29
N GLU A 154 13.27 35.26 -33.86
CA GLU A 154 13.49 35.76 -32.51
C GLU A 154 12.60 35.04 -31.49
N LEU A 155 11.32 34.80 -31.81
CA LEU A 155 10.45 33.95 -30.98
C LEU A 155 11.01 32.53 -30.83
N ASN A 156 11.61 31.97 -31.89
CA ASN A 156 12.24 30.65 -31.86
C ASN A 156 13.54 30.65 -31.02
N ARG A 157 14.31 31.74 -31.02
CA ARG A 157 15.47 31.92 -30.14
C ARG A 157 15.01 31.97 -28.69
N MET A 158 14.07 32.86 -28.37
CA MET A 158 13.52 33.02 -27.02
C MET A 158 12.90 31.72 -26.50
N ARG A 159 12.14 30.98 -27.33
CA ARG A 159 11.58 29.67 -26.94
C ARG A 159 12.67 28.68 -26.55
N ARG A 160 13.74 28.56 -27.35
CA ARG A 160 14.85 27.65 -27.05
C ARG A 160 15.54 28.05 -25.75
N GLU A 161 15.80 29.34 -25.57
CA GLU A 161 16.41 29.85 -24.35
C GLU A 161 15.54 29.63 -23.10
N ILE A 162 14.21 29.76 -23.22
CA ILE A 162 13.26 29.41 -22.15
C ILE A 162 13.42 27.94 -21.75
N VAL A 163 13.42 27.04 -22.73
CA VAL A 163 13.55 25.59 -22.51
C VAL A 163 14.88 25.29 -21.84
N ASP A 164 15.99 25.76 -22.41
CA ASP A 164 17.33 25.49 -21.91
C ASP A 164 17.49 25.96 -20.47
N ARG A 165 17.04 27.19 -20.15
CA ARG A 165 17.09 27.73 -18.79
C ARG A 165 16.23 26.93 -17.80
N LEU A 166 15.02 26.51 -18.20
CA LEU A 166 14.16 25.69 -17.35
C LEU A 166 14.74 24.29 -17.13
N GLU A 167 15.35 23.68 -18.15
CA GLU A 167 16.05 22.39 -17.99
C GLU A 167 17.21 22.51 -17.01
N GLN A 168 18.03 23.56 -17.14
CA GLN A 168 19.14 23.80 -16.22
C GLN A 168 18.66 23.98 -14.78
N LEU A 169 17.59 24.76 -14.56
CA LEU A 169 16.99 24.92 -13.23
C LEU A 169 16.48 23.59 -12.65
N ARG A 170 15.91 22.72 -13.48
CA ARG A 170 15.39 21.42 -13.05
C ARG A 170 16.45 20.36 -12.76
N ILE A 171 17.63 20.49 -13.36
CA ILE A 171 18.79 19.62 -13.09
C ILE A 171 19.43 19.98 -11.75
N GLN A 172 19.30 21.23 -11.29
CA GLN A 172 19.89 21.63 -10.02
C GLN A 172 19.26 20.83 -8.86
N PRO A 173 20.08 20.36 -7.92
CA PRO A 173 19.56 19.74 -6.71
C PRO A 173 18.68 20.76 -5.99
N LYS A 174 17.59 20.29 -5.38
CA LYS A 174 16.76 21.15 -4.53
C LYS A 174 17.66 21.78 -3.48
N GLN A 175 17.69 23.10 -3.45
CA GLN A 175 18.36 23.81 -2.38
C GLN A 175 17.57 23.59 -1.08
N TRP A 176 18.28 23.20 -0.04
CA TRP A 176 17.73 23.06 1.31
C TRP A 176 18.63 23.85 2.25
N THR A 177 18.00 24.46 3.24
CA THR A 177 18.70 25.18 4.31
C THR A 177 18.50 24.41 5.60
N LEU A 178 19.59 24.20 6.35
CA LEU A 178 19.48 23.69 7.71
C LEU A 178 18.82 24.76 8.56
N ASN A 179 17.70 24.40 9.19
CA ASN A 179 17.09 25.26 10.17
C ASN A 179 17.68 24.93 11.54
N GLU A 180 18.66 25.72 11.98
CA GLU A 180 19.37 25.51 13.26
C GLU A 180 18.46 25.57 14.49
N THR A 181 17.28 26.19 14.35
CA THR A 181 16.32 26.35 15.45
C THR A 181 15.28 25.23 15.53
N GLN A 182 15.19 24.38 14.50
CA GLN A 182 14.20 23.30 14.45
C GLN A 182 14.78 21.98 14.93
N SER A 183 13.97 21.25 15.69
CA SER A 183 14.26 19.92 16.20
C SER A 183 13.31 18.90 15.58
N PHE A 184 13.73 17.64 15.53
CA PHE A 184 12.86 16.52 15.16
C PHE A 184 11.59 16.46 16.03
N THR A 185 11.67 16.91 17.28
CA THR A 185 10.52 16.98 18.19
C THR A 185 9.40 17.90 17.69
N ASP A 186 9.72 18.87 16.84
CA ASP A 186 8.74 19.80 16.27
C ASP A 186 7.85 19.12 15.22
N LEU A 187 8.26 17.95 14.72
CA LEU A 187 7.48 17.11 13.80
C LEU A 187 6.53 16.15 14.54
N LEU A 188 6.59 16.11 15.87
CA LEU A 188 5.80 15.18 16.67
C LEU A 188 4.45 15.82 17.04
N PRO A 189 3.37 15.04 17.07
CA PRO A 189 2.01 15.55 17.34
C PRO A 189 1.77 16.02 18.79
N GLY A 190 2.82 16.05 19.61
CA GLY A 190 2.74 16.34 21.04
C GLY A 190 2.13 15.19 21.84
N ARG A 191 2.37 15.19 23.15
CA ARG A 191 1.77 14.22 24.07
C ARG A 191 0.66 14.89 24.86
N THR A 192 -0.54 14.34 24.76
CA THR A 192 -1.66 14.68 25.66
C THR A 192 -1.90 13.48 26.56
N PRO A 193 -1.45 13.52 27.83
CA PRO A 193 -1.69 12.42 28.75
C PRO A 193 -3.14 12.44 29.24
N GLU A 194 -3.88 11.38 28.95
CA GLU A 194 -5.17 11.11 29.57
C GLU A 194 -5.12 9.83 30.41
N ASN A 195 -5.63 9.91 31.64
CA ASN A 195 -5.91 8.74 32.45
C ASN A 195 -7.32 8.24 32.13
N GLN A 196 -7.40 7.27 31.23
CA GLN A 196 -8.63 6.51 30.99
C GLN A 196 -8.46 5.07 31.49
N THR A 197 -9.58 4.47 31.90
CA THR A 197 -9.64 3.04 32.21
C THR A 197 -9.29 2.23 30.97
N PRO A 198 -8.40 1.23 31.06
CA PRO A 198 -8.02 0.44 29.90
C PRO A 198 -9.21 -0.32 29.33
N LYS A 199 -9.28 -0.39 28.00
CA LYS A 199 -10.35 -1.05 27.26
C LYS A 199 -9.79 -2.23 26.46
N LEU A 200 -10.55 -3.33 26.46
CA LEU A 200 -10.32 -4.47 25.58
C LEU A 200 -11.15 -4.32 24.31
N ILE A 201 -10.50 -4.57 23.19
CA ILE A 201 -11.09 -4.63 21.85
C ILE A 201 -10.89 -6.07 21.36
N ILE A 202 -11.93 -6.68 20.79
CA ILE A 202 -11.86 -8.07 20.35
C ILE A 202 -12.07 -8.16 18.85
N LEU A 203 -11.13 -8.78 18.14
CA LEU A 203 -11.32 -9.16 16.75
C LEU A 203 -11.75 -10.62 16.66
N VAL A 204 -12.83 -10.86 15.91
CA VAL A 204 -13.37 -12.19 15.61
C VAL A 204 -13.43 -12.44 14.11
N ARG A 205 -13.30 -13.72 13.72
CA ARG A 205 -13.28 -14.15 12.31
C ARG A 205 -14.45 -15.06 11.93
N SER A 206 -15.40 -15.27 12.84
CA SER A 206 -16.66 -15.96 12.54
C SER A 206 -17.84 -15.45 13.37
N LEU A 207 -19.06 -15.70 12.90
CA LEU A 207 -20.29 -15.39 13.63
C LEU A 207 -20.38 -16.13 14.96
N LYS A 208 -19.89 -17.38 15.04
CA LYS A 208 -19.87 -18.16 16.28
C LYS A 208 -18.98 -17.51 17.36
N GLN A 209 -17.83 -16.99 16.95
CA GLN A 209 -16.95 -16.24 17.85
C GLN A 209 -17.63 -14.93 18.27
N LEU A 210 -18.28 -14.21 17.34
CA LEU A 210 -19.04 -13.00 17.65
C LEU A 210 -20.12 -13.26 18.71
N GLU A 211 -20.97 -14.26 18.52
CA GLU A 211 -22.01 -14.67 19.49
C GLU A 211 -21.44 -14.95 20.89
N THR A 212 -20.24 -15.51 20.95
CA THR A 212 -19.55 -15.79 22.21
C THR A 212 -19.08 -14.49 22.86
N VAL A 213 -18.42 -13.61 22.10
CA VAL A 213 -17.87 -12.34 22.60
C VAL A 213 -18.97 -11.39 23.06
N LEU A 214 -20.12 -11.35 22.38
CA LEU A 214 -21.27 -10.51 22.76
C LEU A 214 -21.78 -10.82 24.18
N LYS A 215 -21.67 -12.07 24.63
CA LYS A 215 -22.06 -12.49 25.99
C LYS A 215 -21.07 -12.07 27.08
N THR A 216 -19.90 -11.56 26.71
CA THR A 216 -18.85 -11.18 27.66
C THR A 216 -18.91 -9.71 28.08
N GLY A 217 -19.75 -8.87 27.45
CA GLY A 217 -19.88 -7.44 27.75
C GLY A 217 -18.78 -6.54 27.18
N ILE A 218 -18.02 -7.04 26.20
CA ILE A 218 -17.05 -6.24 25.43
C ILE A 218 -17.78 -5.15 24.64
N GLN A 219 -17.21 -3.94 24.62
CA GLN A 219 -17.85 -2.74 24.06
C GLN A 219 -17.43 -2.43 22.62
N THR A 220 -16.31 -2.98 22.14
CA THR A 220 -15.81 -2.74 20.80
C THR A 220 -15.36 -4.06 20.19
N ILE A 221 -16.01 -4.45 19.09
CA ILE A 221 -15.79 -5.73 18.42
C ILE A 221 -15.46 -5.46 16.95
N TYR A 222 -14.36 -6.05 16.48
CA TYR A 222 -13.93 -6.02 15.09
C TYR A 222 -14.27 -7.36 14.42
N CYS A 223 -14.84 -7.33 13.23
CA CYS A 223 -15.13 -8.52 12.44
C CYS A 223 -14.27 -8.55 11.18
N GLU A 224 -13.55 -9.66 10.97
CA GLU A 224 -12.79 -9.96 9.76
C GLU A 224 -13.26 -11.31 9.22
N PHE A 225 -14.22 -11.30 8.30
CA PHE A 225 -14.83 -12.52 7.76
C PHE A 225 -14.36 -12.81 6.34
N GLU A 226 -14.28 -14.10 6.00
CA GLU A 226 -14.01 -14.56 4.64
C GLU A 226 -15.12 -14.13 3.67
N ASP A 227 -16.38 -14.21 4.09
CA ASP A 227 -17.55 -13.81 3.31
C ASP A 227 -18.09 -12.43 3.74
N PRO A 228 -17.94 -11.38 2.92
CA PRO A 228 -18.45 -10.05 3.23
C PRO A 228 -19.97 -9.99 3.42
N ARG A 229 -20.71 -10.95 2.87
CA ARG A 229 -22.18 -11.01 3.02
C ARG A 229 -22.59 -11.25 4.48
N SER A 230 -21.75 -11.94 5.25
CA SER A 230 -21.97 -12.22 6.67
C SER A 230 -21.84 -10.98 7.55
N TYR A 231 -21.24 -9.88 7.07
CA TYR A 231 -21.11 -8.67 7.88
C TYR A 231 -22.45 -8.06 8.25
N ARG A 232 -23.44 -8.07 7.34
CA ARG A 232 -24.78 -7.56 7.66
C ARG A 232 -25.41 -8.35 8.80
N GLN A 233 -25.31 -9.67 8.76
CA GLN A 233 -25.81 -10.54 9.83
C GLN A 233 -25.08 -10.27 11.16
N ALA A 234 -23.76 -10.05 11.14
CA ALA A 234 -23.02 -9.70 12.35
C ALA A 234 -23.46 -8.37 12.96
N VAL A 235 -23.74 -7.36 12.12
CA VAL A 235 -24.26 -6.06 12.58
C VAL A 235 -25.65 -6.22 13.20
N GLU A 236 -26.54 -6.95 12.54
CA GLU A 236 -27.89 -7.23 13.05
C GLU A 236 -27.84 -8.00 14.39
N LEU A 237 -27.01 -9.04 14.48
CA LEU A 237 -26.81 -9.83 15.70
C LEU A 237 -26.27 -8.97 16.85
N THR A 238 -25.28 -8.12 16.59
CA THR A 238 -24.66 -7.27 17.60
C THR A 238 -25.68 -6.30 18.19
N ARG A 239 -26.42 -5.60 17.33
CA ARG A 239 -27.46 -4.63 17.71
C ARG A 239 -28.62 -5.25 18.48
N GLN A 240 -28.94 -6.53 18.22
CA GLN A 240 -29.99 -7.24 18.95
C GLN A 240 -29.52 -7.75 20.32
N SER A 241 -28.22 -7.97 20.49
CA SER A 241 -27.68 -8.68 21.66
C SER A 241 -26.97 -7.76 22.66
N SER A 242 -26.49 -6.59 22.22
CA SER A 242 -25.69 -5.68 23.04
C SER A 242 -25.62 -4.27 22.46
N ASP A 243 -25.16 -3.31 23.27
CA ASP A 243 -24.83 -1.95 22.82
C ASP A 243 -23.35 -1.82 22.35
N ALA A 244 -22.69 -2.94 22.04
CA ALA A 244 -21.30 -2.92 21.58
C ALA A 244 -21.20 -2.28 20.18
N GLU A 245 -20.14 -1.48 19.97
CA GLU A 245 -19.80 -1.00 18.64
C GLU A 245 -19.21 -2.14 17.80
N ILE A 246 -19.75 -2.34 16.60
CA ILE A 246 -19.24 -3.28 15.63
C ILE A 246 -18.52 -2.56 14.49
N TRP A 247 -17.27 -2.95 14.27
CA TRP A 247 -16.46 -2.48 13.16
C TRP A 247 -16.13 -3.65 12.25
N VAL A 248 -16.08 -3.40 10.94
CA VAL A 248 -15.81 -4.46 9.96
C VAL A 248 -14.54 -4.19 9.18
N ALA A 249 -13.81 -5.25 8.90
CA ALA A 249 -12.53 -5.19 8.22
C ALA A 249 -12.67 -5.58 6.74
N PRO A 250 -12.40 -4.68 5.78
CA PRO A 250 -12.20 -5.07 4.40
C PRO A 250 -10.94 -5.94 4.24
N PRO A 251 -10.78 -6.65 3.10
CA PRO A 251 -9.54 -7.37 2.79
C PRO A 251 -8.32 -6.45 2.82
N ARG A 252 -7.13 -7.00 3.11
CA ARG A 252 -5.90 -6.21 3.13
C ARG A 252 -5.47 -5.76 1.75
N ILE A 253 -5.71 -6.60 0.74
CA ILE A 253 -5.37 -6.34 -0.66
C ILE A 253 -6.66 -6.25 -1.47
N THR A 254 -6.77 -5.21 -2.28
CA THR A 254 -7.83 -5.01 -3.26
C THR A 254 -7.17 -4.76 -4.61
N LYS A 255 -7.57 -5.52 -5.63
CA LYS A 255 -7.10 -5.35 -7.01
C LYS A 255 -8.08 -4.49 -7.83
N PRO A 256 -7.65 -3.97 -9.00
CA PRO A 256 -8.57 -3.38 -9.95
C PRO A 256 -9.76 -4.32 -10.21
N ASN A 257 -10.97 -3.75 -10.28
CA ASN A 257 -12.25 -4.45 -10.44
C ASN A 257 -12.76 -5.23 -9.20
N GLU A 258 -12.09 -5.16 -8.05
CA GLU A 258 -12.58 -5.75 -6.78
C GLU A 258 -13.33 -4.75 -5.89
N GLN A 259 -13.65 -3.56 -6.42
CA GLN A 259 -14.34 -2.50 -5.69
C GLN A 259 -15.68 -2.95 -5.08
N TRP A 260 -16.34 -3.91 -5.73
CA TRP A 260 -17.59 -4.51 -5.26
C TRP A 260 -17.44 -5.12 -3.85
N ILE A 261 -16.25 -5.61 -3.46
CA ILE A 261 -16.02 -6.15 -2.11
C ILE A 261 -16.18 -5.03 -1.08
N LEU A 262 -15.56 -3.87 -1.35
CA LEU A 262 -15.66 -2.70 -0.47
C LEU A 262 -17.09 -2.17 -0.38
N GLU A 263 -17.85 -2.24 -1.48
CA GLU A 263 -19.28 -1.91 -1.47
C GLU A 263 -20.10 -2.86 -0.60
N GLN A 264 -19.84 -4.17 -0.65
CA GLN A 264 -20.50 -5.14 0.23
C GLN A 264 -20.16 -4.89 1.69
N VAL A 265 -18.87 -4.63 2.00
CA VAL A 265 -18.42 -4.26 3.35
C VAL A 265 -19.17 -3.01 3.82
N ARG A 266 -19.24 -1.95 3.01
CA ARG A 266 -19.95 -0.71 3.37
C ARG A 266 -21.45 -0.94 3.57
N ARG A 267 -22.10 -1.73 2.72
CA ARG A 267 -23.53 -2.08 2.81
C ARG A 267 -23.93 -2.85 4.06
N SER A 268 -22.97 -3.37 4.83
CA SER A 268 -23.24 -3.93 6.17
C SER A 268 -23.80 -2.90 7.15
N ASN A 269 -23.56 -1.60 6.90
CA ASN A 269 -23.90 -0.50 7.81
C ASN A 269 -23.37 -0.71 9.23
N ALA A 270 -22.14 -1.22 9.35
CA ALA A 270 -21.40 -1.27 10.60
C ALA A 270 -21.19 0.14 11.18
N ASP A 271 -20.81 0.23 12.45
CA ASP A 271 -20.60 1.53 13.11
C ASP A 271 -19.33 2.21 12.61
N GLY A 272 -18.39 1.44 12.05
CA GLY A 272 -17.27 1.95 11.28
C GLY A 272 -16.43 0.84 10.62
N TYR A 273 -15.35 1.26 9.96
CA TYR A 273 -14.55 0.39 9.09
C TYR A 273 -13.07 0.44 9.41
N LEU A 274 -12.38 -0.72 9.35
CA LEU A 274 -10.93 -0.77 9.45
C LEU A 274 -10.27 -0.39 8.12
N ILE A 275 -9.25 0.46 8.18
CA ILE A 275 -8.48 0.94 7.04
C ILE A 275 -7.16 0.16 7.00
N ARG A 276 -7.00 -0.65 5.96
CA ARG A 276 -5.91 -1.64 5.85
C ARG A 276 -4.91 -1.35 4.71
N ASN A 277 -5.25 -0.42 3.84
CA ASN A 277 -4.37 0.07 2.77
C ASN A 277 -4.75 1.52 2.44
N TYR A 278 -3.97 2.15 1.55
CA TYR A 278 -4.13 3.56 1.21
C TYR A 278 -5.43 3.86 0.44
N ASP A 279 -5.89 2.94 -0.41
CA ASP A 279 -7.11 3.12 -1.21
C ASP A 279 -8.36 3.20 -0.32
N HIS A 280 -8.35 2.49 0.81
CA HIS A 280 -9.44 2.54 1.79
C HIS A 280 -9.62 3.94 2.40
N LEU A 281 -8.56 4.74 2.54
CA LEU A 281 -8.65 6.11 3.09
C LEU A 281 -9.60 6.97 2.25
N LYS A 282 -9.49 6.86 0.93
CA LYS A 282 -10.37 7.58 -0.01
C LYS A 282 -11.76 6.95 -0.07
N TYR A 283 -11.86 5.63 -0.07
CA TYR A 283 -13.15 4.96 -0.21
C TYR A 283 -14.08 5.20 0.99
N PHE A 284 -13.54 5.13 2.21
CA PHE A 284 -14.28 5.32 3.47
C PHE A 284 -14.12 6.74 4.03
N GLU A 285 -13.82 7.74 3.19
CA GLU A 285 -13.52 9.11 3.63
C GLU A 285 -14.65 9.70 4.50
N GLN A 286 -15.90 9.41 4.14
CA GLN A 286 -17.12 9.92 4.78
C GLN A 286 -17.64 9.03 5.92
N ASP A 287 -16.98 7.89 6.18
CA ASP A 287 -17.40 6.94 7.20
C ASP A 287 -16.50 7.05 8.45
N ARG A 288 -16.97 6.52 9.58
CA ARG A 288 -16.12 6.32 10.76
C ARG A 288 -15.05 5.28 10.44
N LYS A 289 -13.79 5.59 10.76
CA LYS A 289 -12.65 4.82 10.29
C LYS A 289 -11.51 4.73 11.30
N ILE A 290 -10.89 3.55 11.38
CA ILE A 290 -9.75 3.24 12.25
C ILE A 290 -8.65 2.63 11.39
N GLY A 291 -7.40 3.11 11.54
CA GLY A 291 -6.25 2.51 10.87
C GLY A 291 -5.87 1.18 11.49
N ASP A 292 -5.80 0.11 10.71
CA ASP A 292 -5.38 -1.22 11.17
C ASP A 292 -3.87 -1.42 11.02
N PHE A 293 -3.35 -2.52 11.59
CA PHE A 293 -1.90 -2.78 11.70
C PHE A 293 -1.16 -2.76 10.36
N SER A 294 -1.85 -3.10 9.26
CA SER A 294 -1.27 -3.17 7.92
C SER A 294 -0.95 -1.82 7.28
N LEU A 295 -1.33 -0.71 7.92
CA LEU A 295 -0.81 0.63 7.58
C LEU A 295 0.64 0.84 8.05
N ASN A 296 1.22 -0.11 8.80
CA ASN A 296 2.60 -0.11 9.25
C ASN A 296 2.98 1.17 10.05
N VAL A 297 2.08 1.60 10.93
CA VAL A 297 2.33 2.75 11.82
C VAL A 297 3.41 2.37 12.84
N ALA A 298 4.65 2.75 12.54
CA ALA A 298 5.84 2.37 13.29
C ALA A 298 6.49 3.53 14.07
N ASN A 299 6.09 4.78 13.80
CA ASN A 299 6.64 5.97 14.46
C ASN A 299 5.60 7.10 14.51
N ALA A 300 5.87 8.10 15.33
CA ALA A 300 4.94 9.20 15.60
C ALA A 300 4.67 10.12 14.40
N ILE A 301 5.63 10.28 13.47
CA ILE A 301 5.43 11.07 12.24
C ILE A 301 4.44 10.35 11.32
N THR A 302 4.60 9.02 11.15
CA THR A 302 3.65 8.21 10.38
C THR A 302 2.27 8.22 11.04
N ALA A 303 2.20 8.19 12.38
CA ALA A 303 0.94 8.30 13.09
C ALA A 303 0.25 9.65 12.83
N ASP A 304 0.98 10.76 12.95
CA ASP A 304 0.45 12.11 12.68
C ASP A 304 -0.08 12.22 11.25
N TYR A 305 0.72 11.78 10.26
CA TYR A 305 0.32 11.74 8.86
C TYR A 305 -1.01 11.01 8.64
N PHE A 306 -1.18 9.80 9.22
CA PHE A 306 -2.42 9.05 9.07
C PHE A 306 -3.60 9.68 9.82
N LYS A 307 -3.36 10.35 10.95
CA LYS A 307 -4.41 11.07 11.69
C LYS A 307 -4.99 12.25 10.90
N GLN A 308 -4.22 12.85 9.99
CA GLN A 308 -4.71 13.91 9.09
C GLN A 308 -5.85 13.43 8.16
N PHE A 309 -5.99 12.12 7.94
CA PHE A 309 -7.10 11.55 7.18
C PHE A 309 -8.40 11.37 8.00
N GLY A 310 -8.43 11.81 9.26
CA GLY A 310 -9.62 11.69 10.12
C GLY A 310 -9.86 10.28 10.63
N LEU A 311 -8.80 9.48 10.81
CA LEU A 311 -8.87 8.19 11.51
C LEU A 311 -9.12 8.42 13.00
N GLU A 312 -10.08 7.73 13.60
CA GLU A 312 -10.35 7.83 15.04
C GLU A 312 -9.16 7.31 15.85
N ARG A 313 -8.62 6.16 15.44
CA ARG A 313 -7.51 5.46 16.09
C ARG A 313 -6.60 4.77 15.07
N LEU A 314 -5.45 4.32 15.55
CA LEU A 314 -4.42 3.61 14.80
C LEU A 314 -4.00 2.36 15.59
N THR A 315 -3.98 1.22 14.91
CA THR A 315 -3.35 0.01 15.45
C THR A 315 -1.83 0.10 15.20
N ALA A 316 -1.03 -0.06 16.24
CA ALA A 316 0.43 -0.05 16.11
C ALA A 316 0.91 -1.23 15.23
N SER A 317 1.97 -1.01 14.46
CA SER A 317 2.54 -2.04 13.58
C SER A 317 2.99 -3.28 14.37
N TYR A 318 2.79 -4.46 13.78
CA TYR A 318 3.28 -5.74 14.32
C TYR A 318 4.80 -5.90 14.22
N ASP A 319 5.48 -5.02 13.51
CA ASP A 319 6.94 -5.07 13.41
C ASP A 319 7.64 -4.42 14.61
N LEU A 320 6.91 -3.66 15.43
CA LEU A 320 7.48 -2.95 16.56
C LEU A 320 7.83 -3.89 17.70
N ASN A 321 9.07 -3.78 18.18
CA ASN A 321 9.44 -4.31 19.49
C ASN A 321 8.92 -3.40 20.62
N ILE A 322 9.08 -3.83 21.88
CA ILE A 322 8.56 -3.09 23.03
C ILE A 322 9.15 -1.69 23.19
N GLU A 323 10.43 -1.49 22.88
CA GLU A 323 11.10 -0.19 23.01
C GLU A 323 10.57 0.79 21.97
N GLN A 324 10.44 0.35 20.72
CA GLN A 324 9.89 1.15 19.63
C GLN A 324 8.42 1.47 19.88
N LEU A 325 7.63 0.50 20.34
CA LEU A 325 6.23 0.72 20.72
C LEU A 325 6.12 1.73 21.89
N THR A 326 6.99 1.61 22.89
CA THR A 326 7.06 2.58 24.00
C THR A 326 7.37 3.98 23.49
N HIS A 327 8.33 4.11 22.57
CA HIS A 327 8.68 5.38 21.96
C HIS A 327 7.52 5.97 21.15
N LEU A 328 6.79 5.15 20.39
CA LEU A 328 5.60 5.57 19.65
C LEU A 328 4.54 6.16 20.58
N ILE A 329 4.17 5.43 21.64
CA ILE A 329 3.12 5.82 22.59
C ILE A 329 3.50 7.10 23.35
N LYS A 330 4.76 7.23 23.77
CA LYS A 330 5.21 8.41 24.52
C LYS A 330 5.22 9.70 23.70
N ASN A 331 5.32 9.60 22.38
CA ASN A 331 5.46 10.75 21.48
C ASN A 331 4.16 11.11 20.73
N CYS A 332 3.02 10.50 21.07
CA CYS A 332 1.73 10.87 20.52
C CYS A 332 0.66 11.01 21.62
N PRO A 333 -0.53 11.56 21.31
CA PRO A 333 -1.66 11.52 22.21
C PRO A 333 -2.05 10.09 22.60
N SER A 334 -2.40 9.88 23.88
CA SER A 334 -2.64 8.54 24.44
C SER A 334 -3.86 7.82 23.85
N ASP A 335 -4.81 8.57 23.30
CA ASP A 335 -6.04 8.06 22.73
C ASP A 335 -5.89 7.57 21.28
N TRP A 336 -4.78 7.88 20.62
CA TRP A 336 -4.55 7.54 19.22
C TRP A 336 -4.39 6.05 18.98
N PHE A 337 -3.87 5.30 19.95
CA PHE A 337 -3.40 3.94 19.70
C PHE A 337 -4.25 2.83 20.29
N GLU A 338 -4.29 1.75 19.52
CA GLU A 338 -4.70 0.41 19.94
C GLU A 338 -3.49 -0.52 19.79
N ILE A 339 -3.28 -1.40 20.77
CA ILE A 339 -2.12 -2.31 20.78
C ILE A 339 -2.62 -3.75 20.76
N THR A 340 -2.28 -4.50 19.72
CA THR A 340 -2.56 -5.94 19.68
C THR A 340 -1.62 -6.68 20.62
N ILE A 341 -2.20 -7.33 21.64
CA ILE A 341 -1.45 -8.04 22.70
C ILE A 341 -1.72 -9.54 22.71
N HIS A 342 -2.64 -10.03 21.89
CA HIS A 342 -2.90 -11.45 21.68
C HIS A 342 -3.27 -11.69 20.22
N GLN A 343 -2.50 -12.51 19.51
CA GLN A 343 -2.76 -12.80 18.11
C GLN A 343 -1.96 -13.99 17.58
N HIS A 344 -2.48 -14.63 16.54
CA HIS A 344 -1.67 -15.44 15.65
C HIS A 344 -1.03 -14.55 14.58
N ILE A 345 0.31 -14.54 14.47
CA ILE A 345 1.00 -13.69 13.48
C ILE A 345 0.72 -14.19 12.06
N PRO A 346 0.25 -13.34 11.14
CA PRO A 346 0.17 -13.70 9.72
C PRO A 346 1.59 -13.88 9.16
N MET A 347 1.92 -15.09 8.71
CA MET A 347 3.24 -15.46 8.19
C MET A 347 3.35 -15.21 6.68
N PHE A 348 2.42 -15.77 5.91
CA PHE A 348 2.42 -15.67 4.45
C PHE A 348 1.07 -15.18 3.98
N HIS A 349 1.06 -14.30 2.99
CA HIS A 349 -0.14 -13.91 2.27
C HIS A 349 0.06 -14.21 0.79
N MET A 350 -0.88 -14.96 0.20
CA MET A 350 -0.73 -15.59 -1.09
C MET A 350 -1.91 -15.26 -1.99
N GLU A 351 -1.64 -14.93 -3.26
CA GLU A 351 -2.68 -14.74 -4.27
C GLU A 351 -3.30 -16.07 -4.71
N HIS A 352 -2.51 -17.14 -4.72
CA HIS A 352 -2.98 -18.44 -5.16
C HIS A 352 -3.87 -19.10 -4.10
N CYS A 353 -5.09 -19.44 -4.48
CA CYS A 353 -6.07 -20.07 -3.61
C CYS A 353 -5.78 -21.57 -3.42
N VAL A 354 -5.10 -21.93 -2.33
CA VAL A 354 -4.76 -23.33 -1.99
C VAL A 354 -6.03 -24.18 -1.83
N PHE A 355 -7.12 -23.60 -1.32
CA PHE A 355 -8.40 -24.29 -1.21
C PHE A 355 -8.95 -24.68 -2.58
N CYS A 356 -8.90 -23.77 -3.56
CA CYS A 356 -9.34 -24.09 -4.92
C CYS A 356 -8.45 -25.15 -5.56
N ALA A 357 -7.13 -25.01 -5.42
CA ALA A 357 -6.16 -25.88 -6.07
C ALA A 357 -6.20 -27.34 -5.61
N PHE A 358 -6.48 -27.58 -4.32
CA PHE A 358 -6.39 -28.93 -3.75
C PHE A 358 -7.73 -29.52 -3.31
N LEU A 359 -8.77 -28.70 -3.13
CA LEU A 359 -10.07 -29.14 -2.59
C LEU A 359 -11.25 -28.86 -3.53
N SER A 360 -10.98 -28.48 -4.79
CA SER A 360 -12.00 -28.26 -5.81
C SER A 360 -11.59 -28.86 -7.15
N GLU A 361 -12.58 -29.23 -7.96
CA GLU A 361 -12.38 -29.51 -9.38
C GLU A 361 -12.47 -28.23 -10.25
N GLY A 362 -12.85 -27.11 -9.64
CA GLY A 362 -12.89 -25.80 -10.29
C GLY A 362 -11.49 -25.21 -10.51
N THR A 363 -11.42 -24.22 -11.39
CA THR A 363 -10.19 -23.56 -11.82
C THR A 363 -9.97 -22.20 -11.17
N ASP A 364 -11.02 -21.55 -10.67
CA ASP A 364 -10.96 -20.20 -10.10
C ASP A 364 -12.11 -19.91 -9.12
N PHE A 365 -12.16 -18.68 -8.59
CA PHE A 365 -13.15 -18.24 -7.60
C PHE A 365 -14.61 -18.28 -8.08
N THR A 366 -14.85 -18.30 -9.39
CA THR A 366 -16.20 -18.31 -9.97
C THR A 366 -16.82 -19.71 -9.97
N ASN A 367 -16.00 -20.76 -10.02
CA ASN A 367 -16.44 -22.15 -10.15
C ASN A 367 -15.89 -23.10 -9.08
N CYS A 368 -15.10 -22.61 -8.11
CA CYS A 368 -14.49 -23.48 -7.10
C CYS A 368 -15.47 -24.13 -6.11
N GLY A 369 -16.72 -23.66 -6.03
CA GLY A 369 -17.70 -24.17 -5.06
C GLY A 369 -17.43 -23.78 -3.60
N ARG A 370 -16.50 -22.83 -3.39
CA ARG A 370 -16.11 -22.24 -2.10
C ARG A 370 -15.75 -23.26 -1.00
N PRO A 371 -14.78 -24.16 -1.22
CA PRO A 371 -14.33 -25.12 -0.22
C PRO A 371 -13.80 -24.46 1.05
N CYS A 372 -13.26 -23.23 0.96
CA CYS A 372 -12.80 -22.46 2.12
C CYS A 372 -13.89 -22.19 3.17
N GLU A 373 -15.16 -22.08 2.76
CA GLU A 373 -16.27 -21.85 3.70
C GLU A 373 -16.68 -23.10 4.49
N LYS A 374 -16.21 -24.29 4.07
CA LYS A 374 -16.64 -25.60 4.61
C LYS A 374 -15.51 -26.40 5.26
N HIS A 375 -14.27 -26.08 4.92
CA HIS A 375 -13.09 -26.84 5.35
C HIS A 375 -12.13 -25.95 6.12
N GLU A 376 -11.62 -26.47 7.23
CA GLU A 376 -10.48 -25.89 7.92
C GLU A 376 -9.20 -26.53 7.37
N VAL A 377 -8.27 -25.71 6.86
CA VAL A 377 -7.00 -26.18 6.30
C VAL A 377 -5.85 -25.74 7.21
N LYS A 378 -4.95 -26.69 7.52
CA LYS A 378 -3.75 -26.44 8.31
C LYS A 378 -2.52 -26.96 7.58
N LEU A 379 -1.43 -26.20 7.65
CA LEU A 379 -0.11 -26.60 7.19
C LEU A 379 0.70 -27.08 8.38
N ARG A 380 1.16 -28.32 8.36
CA ARG A 380 2.03 -28.86 9.40
C ARG A 380 3.48 -28.62 9.02
N ASP A 381 4.24 -27.98 9.90
CA ASP A 381 5.66 -27.75 9.70
C ASP A 381 6.51 -28.98 10.07
N ARG A 382 7.83 -28.89 9.86
CA ARG A 382 8.79 -29.96 10.21
C ARG A 382 8.87 -30.28 11.71
N THR A 383 8.40 -29.37 12.57
CA THR A 383 8.39 -29.54 14.03
C THR A 383 7.06 -30.11 14.54
N GLY A 384 6.08 -30.26 13.65
CA GLY A 384 4.74 -30.77 13.95
C GLY A 384 3.72 -29.68 14.31
N ILE A 385 4.09 -28.40 14.27
CA ILE A 385 3.18 -27.29 14.54
C ILE A 385 2.21 -27.13 13.37
N GLU A 386 0.92 -26.99 13.68
CA GLU A 386 -0.13 -26.79 12.70
C GLU A 386 -0.46 -25.30 12.55
N HIS A 387 -0.14 -24.76 11.38
CA HIS A 387 -0.39 -23.38 10.97
C HIS A 387 -1.72 -23.27 10.23
N ILE A 388 -2.58 -22.35 10.63
CA ILE A 388 -3.94 -22.24 10.05
C ILE A 388 -3.88 -21.45 8.75
N LEU A 389 -4.53 -21.96 7.72
CA LEU A 389 -4.73 -21.27 6.45
C LEU A 389 -6.15 -20.67 6.44
N HIS A 390 -6.25 -19.38 6.18
CA HIS A 390 -7.53 -18.66 6.10
C HIS A 390 -7.67 -18.00 4.74
N ALA A 391 -8.87 -17.99 4.16
CA ALA A 391 -9.15 -17.29 2.91
C ALA A 391 -9.76 -15.91 3.19
N ASP A 392 -9.50 -14.93 2.34
CA ASP A 392 -10.25 -13.67 2.36
C ASP A 392 -11.29 -13.63 1.22
N ALA A 393 -12.09 -12.56 1.21
CA ALA A 393 -13.14 -12.33 0.22
C ALA A 393 -12.64 -12.25 -1.24
N GLY A 394 -11.35 -11.99 -1.45
CA GLY A 394 -10.68 -11.99 -2.74
C GLY A 394 -10.06 -13.33 -3.10
N CYS A 395 -10.38 -14.40 -2.35
CA CYS A 395 -9.79 -15.73 -2.47
C CYS A 395 -8.26 -15.78 -2.24
N ARG A 396 -7.71 -14.79 -1.53
CA ARG A 396 -6.31 -14.78 -1.14
C ARG A 396 -6.16 -15.53 0.16
N ASN A 397 -5.06 -16.26 0.33
CA ASN A 397 -4.84 -17.03 1.53
C ASN A 397 -3.81 -16.41 2.45
N THR A 398 -4.11 -16.40 3.75
CA THR A 398 -3.16 -16.05 4.80
C THR A 398 -2.85 -17.29 5.63
N VAL A 399 -1.57 -17.65 5.72
CA VAL A 399 -1.08 -18.63 6.68
C VAL A 399 -0.77 -17.90 7.98
N PHE A 400 -1.40 -18.32 9.08
CA PHE A 400 -1.15 -17.79 10.42
C PHE A 400 -0.26 -18.75 11.21
N ASN A 401 0.60 -18.20 12.06
CA ASN A 401 1.42 -19.00 12.97
C ASN A 401 0.51 -19.89 13.83
N GLY A 402 0.80 -21.18 13.97
CA GLY A 402 -0.01 -22.11 14.76
C GLY A 402 -0.06 -21.79 16.26
N THR A 403 0.90 -21.02 16.76
CA THR A 403 0.94 -20.58 18.15
C THR A 403 0.61 -19.10 18.26
N ALA A 404 -0.40 -18.76 19.07
CA ALA A 404 -0.70 -17.37 19.40
C ALA A 404 0.44 -16.74 20.22
N GLN A 405 0.76 -15.50 19.87
CA GLN A 405 1.68 -14.65 20.60
C GLN A 405 0.95 -13.80 21.65
N THR A 406 1.65 -13.49 22.74
CA THR A 406 1.16 -12.58 23.77
C THR A 406 2.18 -11.51 24.15
N GLY A 407 1.68 -10.29 24.33
CA GLY A 407 2.39 -9.16 24.93
C GLY A 407 2.08 -8.94 26.41
N ALA A 408 1.47 -9.92 27.09
CA ALA A 408 0.92 -9.79 28.44
C ALA A 408 1.91 -9.26 29.48
N GLU A 409 3.19 -9.65 29.41
CA GLU A 409 4.21 -9.19 30.36
C GLU A 409 4.46 -7.68 30.30
N PHE A 410 4.18 -7.05 29.16
CA PHE A 410 4.44 -5.63 28.95
C PHE A 410 3.23 -4.73 29.22
N ILE A 411 2.05 -5.29 29.53
CA ILE A 411 0.82 -4.50 29.66
C ILE A 411 0.95 -3.40 30.71
N HIS A 412 1.47 -3.69 31.90
CA HIS A 412 1.61 -2.67 32.94
C HIS A 412 2.60 -1.56 32.55
N HIS A 413 3.68 -1.90 31.84
CA HIS A 413 4.61 -0.91 31.30
C HIS A 413 3.96 -0.05 30.21
N LEU A 414 3.17 -0.66 29.32
CA LEU A 414 2.43 0.05 28.28
C LEU A 414 1.37 0.99 28.86
N LEU A 415 0.63 0.55 29.89
CA LEU A 415 -0.30 1.37 30.66
C LEU A 415 0.41 2.60 31.25
N GLN A 416 1.58 2.41 31.89
CA GLN A 416 2.40 3.52 32.43
C GLN A 416 2.90 4.48 31.34
N CYS A 417 3.11 3.99 30.12
CA CYS A 417 3.48 4.83 28.98
C CYS A 417 2.29 5.63 28.43
N GLY A 418 1.05 5.26 28.78
CA GLY A 418 -0.18 5.92 28.36
C GLY A 418 -1.03 5.11 27.38
N ALA A 419 -0.74 3.83 27.16
CA ALA A 419 -1.60 2.97 26.36
C ALA A 419 -2.93 2.74 27.06
N GLN A 420 -4.04 2.86 26.33
CA GLN A 420 -5.38 2.74 26.89
C GLN A 420 -6.21 1.60 26.27
N ARG A 421 -5.85 1.15 25.07
CA ARG A 421 -6.67 0.20 24.30
C ARG A 421 -5.82 -0.99 23.89
N PHE A 422 -6.29 -2.17 24.23
CA PHE A 422 -5.61 -3.43 23.97
C PHE A 422 -6.50 -4.35 23.16
N ARG A 423 -5.97 -4.88 22.07
CA ARG A 423 -6.69 -5.74 21.14
C ARG A 423 -6.30 -7.20 21.30
N LEU A 424 -7.30 -8.06 21.38
CA LEU A 424 -7.16 -9.52 21.30
C LEU A 424 -7.75 -9.99 19.97
N GLU A 425 -6.99 -10.74 19.20
CA GLU A 425 -7.46 -11.32 17.94
C GLU A 425 -7.62 -12.82 18.07
N PHE A 426 -8.82 -13.31 17.77
CA PHE A 426 -9.11 -14.72 17.69
C PHE A 426 -9.11 -15.19 16.23
N LEU A 427 -8.54 -16.37 16.00
CA LEU A 427 -8.47 -17.02 14.71
C LEU A 427 -9.40 -18.25 14.70
N SER A 428 -9.07 -19.31 15.42
CA SER A 428 -9.83 -20.58 15.43
C SER A 428 -10.13 -21.09 16.85
N GLU A 429 -9.98 -20.24 17.86
CA GLU A 429 -10.20 -20.59 19.26
C GLU A 429 -11.67 -20.99 19.49
N SER A 430 -11.86 -21.99 20.36
CA SER A 430 -13.18 -22.43 20.80
C SER A 430 -13.85 -21.38 21.70
N ASN A 431 -15.16 -21.49 21.88
CA ASN A 431 -15.92 -20.59 22.72
C ASN A 431 -15.35 -20.51 24.16
N ASP A 432 -15.00 -21.66 24.74
CA ASP A 432 -14.41 -21.73 26.09
C ASP A 432 -13.02 -21.07 26.14
N GLN A 433 -12.21 -21.26 25.10
CA GLN A 433 -10.89 -20.61 24.99
C GLN A 433 -11.03 -19.09 24.89
N ILE A 434 -12.00 -18.60 24.12
CA ILE A 434 -12.28 -17.16 23.96
C ILE A 434 -12.68 -16.54 25.30
N VAL A 435 -13.68 -17.12 25.98
CA VAL A 435 -14.16 -16.60 27.28
C VAL A 435 -13.03 -16.61 28.30
N LYS A 436 -12.32 -17.75 28.42
CA LYS A 436 -11.17 -17.87 29.34
C LYS A 436 -10.08 -16.84 29.04
N THR A 437 -9.77 -16.61 27.76
CA THR A 437 -8.73 -15.65 27.36
C THR A 437 -9.14 -14.23 27.71
N ILE A 438 -10.38 -13.83 27.39
CA ILE A 438 -10.93 -12.51 27.75
C ILE A 438 -10.87 -12.29 29.26
N ASP A 439 -11.31 -13.26 30.05
CA ASP A 439 -11.32 -13.15 31.51
C ASP A 439 -9.90 -13.03 32.08
N ARG A 440 -8.94 -13.81 31.56
CA ARG A 440 -7.53 -13.69 31.98
C ARG A 440 -6.94 -12.31 31.65
N TYR A 441 -7.21 -11.76 30.47
CA TYR A 441 -6.73 -10.40 30.16
C TYR A 441 -7.41 -9.32 30.98
N ARG A 442 -8.69 -9.49 31.36
CA ARG A 442 -9.36 -8.59 32.31
C ARG A 442 -8.70 -8.63 33.68
N GLN A 443 -8.45 -9.83 34.21
CA GLN A 443 -7.73 -10.00 35.48
C GLN A 443 -6.35 -9.34 35.43
N LEU A 444 -5.63 -9.47 34.31
CA LEU A 444 -4.33 -8.83 34.14
C LEU A 444 -4.43 -7.30 34.11
N LEU A 445 -5.40 -6.74 33.38
CA LEU A 445 -5.63 -5.29 33.33
C LEU A 445 -6.05 -4.72 34.69
N ASN A 446 -6.78 -5.50 35.49
CA ASN A 446 -7.15 -5.15 36.86
C ASN A 446 -6.01 -5.35 37.88
N GLY A 447 -4.89 -5.96 37.48
CA GLY A 447 -3.76 -6.27 38.37
C GLY A 447 -3.98 -7.47 39.30
N GLU A 448 -4.98 -8.32 39.01
CA GLU A 448 -5.30 -9.52 39.78
C GLU A 448 -4.32 -10.67 39.49
N ILE A 449 -3.74 -10.68 38.29
CA ILE A 449 -2.71 -11.64 37.86
C ILE A 449 -1.55 -10.91 37.19
N THR A 450 -0.39 -11.56 37.11
CA THR A 450 0.77 -11.08 36.37
C THR A 450 0.77 -11.59 34.93
N GLY A 451 1.47 -10.88 34.03
CA GLY A 451 1.63 -11.33 32.64
C GLY A 451 2.28 -12.71 32.53
N MET A 452 3.18 -13.06 33.44
CA MET A 452 3.80 -14.38 33.50
C MET A 452 2.80 -15.48 33.89
N GLN A 453 1.86 -15.19 34.79
CA GLN A 453 0.78 -16.14 35.13
C GLN A 453 -0.14 -16.35 33.92
N LEU A 454 -0.54 -15.28 33.23
CA LEU A 454 -1.36 -15.38 32.02
C LEU A 454 -0.65 -16.21 30.93
N TRP A 455 0.63 -15.90 30.67
CA TRP A 455 1.43 -16.59 29.68
C TRP A 455 1.51 -18.11 29.94
N LYS A 456 1.77 -18.51 31.20
CA LYS A 456 1.83 -19.92 31.60
C LYS A 456 0.48 -20.63 31.48
N ASP A 457 -0.60 -19.95 31.87
CA ASP A 457 -1.95 -20.51 31.90
C ASP A 457 -2.54 -20.74 30.50
N LEU A 458 -2.20 -19.87 29.55
CA LEU A 458 -2.69 -19.94 28.16
C LEU A 458 -1.73 -20.69 27.23
N LYS A 459 -0.54 -21.10 27.70
CA LYS A 459 0.49 -21.81 26.91
C LYS A 459 0.82 -21.10 25.58
N LEU A 460 0.97 -19.79 25.63
CA LEU A 460 1.21 -18.94 24.46
C LEU A 460 2.71 -18.78 24.16
N GLN A 461 3.05 -18.25 22.98
CA GLN A 461 4.42 -17.77 22.71
C GLN A 461 4.57 -16.35 23.28
N ASN A 462 5.54 -16.14 24.16
CA ASN A 462 5.79 -14.83 24.75
C ASN A 462 6.67 -13.97 23.84
N GLN A 463 6.02 -13.10 23.07
CA GLN A 463 6.64 -12.20 22.11
C GLN A 463 5.66 -11.07 21.74
N LEU A 464 6.12 -9.82 21.77
CA LEU A 464 5.44 -8.67 21.17
C LEU A 464 6.28 -8.18 20.00
N GLY A 465 5.73 -8.27 18.79
CA GLY A 465 6.39 -7.91 17.54
C GLY A 465 7.02 -9.09 16.78
N VAL A 466 7.37 -8.91 15.50
CA VAL A 466 7.99 -9.97 14.66
C VAL A 466 9.42 -10.34 15.12
N THR A 467 10.13 -9.42 15.78
CA THR A 467 11.49 -9.65 16.30
C THR A 467 11.58 -9.37 17.81
N ARG A 468 12.29 -10.22 18.57
CA ARG A 468 13.06 -9.71 19.71
C ARG A 468 14.16 -8.90 19.06
N GLY A 469 14.10 -7.57 19.12
CA GLY A 469 14.97 -6.68 18.36
C GLY A 469 16.40 -7.20 18.27
N THR A 470 17.01 -7.14 17.09
CA THR A 470 18.36 -7.67 16.80
C THR A 470 19.50 -6.85 17.43
N MET A 471 19.21 -5.97 18.40
CA MET A 471 20.22 -5.27 19.19
C MET A 471 19.89 -5.39 20.67
N SER A 472 20.31 -6.51 21.26
CA SER A 472 20.66 -6.61 22.68
C SER A 472 22.10 -6.20 22.88
#